data_AF-W4EII2-F1
#
_entry.id   AF-W4EII2-F1
#
_cell.length_a   1.000
_cell.length_b   1.000
_cell.length_c   1.000
_cell.angle_alpha   90.00
_cell.angle_beta   90.00
_cell.angle_gamma   90.00
#
_symmetry.space_group_name_H-M   'P 1'
#
loop_
_entity.id
_entity.type
_entity.pdbx_description
1 polymer ?
#
loop_
_entity_poly.entity_id
_entity_poly.type
_entity_poly.pdbx_seq_one_letter_code
_entity_poly.pdbx_strand_id
1 'polypeptide(L)'
;MVVDSINARGTIRARSAAGQGELLMIASSSEERGHLEASSNDGLEGEQTYQADYSIVYRSGDQDQVLLKLPAFLFVRPSDQVLEFDKVSFKDAEVYLLAPQYKSGHGLVAYAFAMEKGSGEVFPLSFKQGEIVHDTLVYSELPPFPANQNEQLVVHSPEGAGGDPELKPRVYDLDLEKRQFIAR
;
A
#
# COMPACT_ATOMS: atom_id res chain seq x y z
N MET A 1 16.48 17.14 -2.20
CA MET A 1 15.64 16.83 -1.02
C MET A 1 16.31 17.46 0.17
N VAL A 2 15.59 18.31 0.89
CA VAL A 2 16.08 18.99 2.09
C VAL A 2 15.38 18.37 3.28
N VAL A 3 16.14 18.04 4.32
CA VAL A 3 15.58 17.56 5.59
C VAL A 3 15.15 18.77 6.40
N ASP A 4 13.87 18.82 6.75
CA ASP A 4 13.27 19.93 7.50
C ASP A 4 13.19 19.61 9.00
N SER A 5 12.93 18.34 9.34
CA SER A 5 12.75 17.90 10.72
C SER A 5 12.97 16.40 10.88
N ILE A 6 13.15 15.96 12.13
CA ILE A 6 13.25 14.55 12.50
C ILE A 6 12.07 14.22 13.40
N ASN A 7 11.20 13.31 12.96
CA ASN A 7 10.13 12.76 13.78
C ASN A 7 10.65 11.58 14.60
N ALA A 8 10.07 11.41 15.78
CA ALA A 8 10.45 10.31 16.67
C ALA A 8 10.04 8.94 16.10
N ARG A 9 10.74 7.90 16.55
CA ARG A 9 10.29 6.52 16.36
C ARG A 9 8.86 6.36 16.89
N GLY A 10 8.06 5.56 16.18
CA GLY A 10 6.65 5.35 16.53
C GLY A 10 5.68 6.29 15.80
N THR A 11 6.19 7.18 14.95
CA THR A 11 5.35 8.04 14.09
C THR A 11 4.48 7.18 13.18
N ILE A 12 3.17 7.45 13.17
CA ILE A 12 2.18 6.71 12.38
C ILE A 12 1.96 7.44 11.06
N ARG A 13 2.13 6.74 9.94
CA ARG A 13 1.94 7.26 8.58
C ARG A 13 0.72 6.71 7.87
N ALA A 14 0.22 5.56 8.30
CA ALA A 14 -1.05 5.03 7.81
C ALA A 14 -1.81 4.35 8.96
N ARG A 15 -3.15 4.41 8.92
CA ARG A 15 -4.04 3.77 9.88
C ARG A 15 -5.37 3.42 9.22
N SER A 16 -5.84 2.18 9.40
CA SER A 16 -7.21 1.77 9.11
C SER A 16 -7.74 0.79 10.15
N ALA A 17 -9.02 0.90 10.49
CA ALA A 17 -9.69 -0.09 11.34
C ALA A 17 -9.77 -1.46 10.62
N ALA A 18 -9.45 -2.52 11.36
CA ALA A 18 -9.53 -3.90 10.87
C ALA A 18 -10.04 -4.82 11.98
N GLY A 19 -11.28 -5.30 11.82
CA GLY A 19 -11.93 -6.16 12.81
C GLY A 19 -12.01 -5.48 14.18
N GLN A 20 -11.40 -6.11 15.19
CA GLN A 20 -11.31 -5.56 16.56
C GLN A 20 -10.05 -4.71 16.81
N GLY A 21 -9.21 -4.54 15.80
CA GLY A 21 -7.92 -3.84 15.87
C GLY A 21 -7.73 -2.83 14.76
N GLU A 22 -6.48 -2.47 14.49
CA GLU A 22 -6.10 -1.52 13.45
C GLU A 22 -4.85 -1.97 12.68
N LEU A 23 -4.82 -1.71 11.38
CA LEU A 23 -3.62 -1.79 10.55
C LEU A 23 -2.90 -0.45 10.61
N LEU A 24 -1.59 -0.49 10.82
CA LEU A 24 -0.76 0.70 10.98
C LEU A 24 0.51 0.60 10.15
N MET A 25 0.90 1.71 9.51
CA MET A 25 2.29 1.92 9.06
C MET A 25 2.99 2.81 10.10
N ILE A 26 4.01 2.26 10.75
CA ILE A 26 4.69 2.92 11.88
C ILE A 26 6.20 3.00 11.62
N ALA A 27 6.78 4.17 11.83
CA ALA A 27 8.23 4.36 11.81
C ALA A 27 8.89 3.53 12.92
N SER A 28 9.71 2.56 12.51
CA SER A 28 10.49 1.68 13.38
C SER A 28 11.82 2.29 13.80
N SER A 29 12.27 3.33 13.10
CA SER A 29 13.38 4.22 13.45
C SER A 29 12.90 5.68 13.51
N SER A 30 13.82 6.62 13.82
CA SER A 30 13.53 8.05 13.63
C SER A 30 13.28 8.34 12.15
N GLU A 31 12.34 9.22 11.86
CA GLU A 31 11.91 9.50 10.50
C GLU A 31 12.37 10.89 10.07
N GLU A 32 13.08 10.95 8.94
CA GLU A 32 13.45 12.20 8.30
C GLU A 32 12.23 12.71 7.50
N ARG A 33 11.77 13.92 7.86
CA ARG A 33 10.77 14.65 7.08
C ARG A 33 11.47 15.78 6.34
N GLY A 34 11.26 15.83 5.04
CA GLY A 34 11.80 16.87 4.18
C GLY A 34 10.81 17.35 3.14
N HIS A 35 11.32 18.02 2.11
CA HIS A 35 10.55 18.38 0.93
C HIS A 35 11.34 18.30 -0.39
N LEU A 36 10.60 18.24 -1.50
CA LEU A 36 11.11 18.33 -2.85
C LEU A 36 11.36 19.80 -3.23
N GLU A 37 12.59 20.14 -3.62
CA GLU A 37 12.97 21.50 -4.06
C GLU A 37 12.63 21.78 -5.53
N ALA A 38 12.22 20.76 -6.28
CA ALA A 38 11.82 20.89 -7.67
C ALA A 38 10.78 19.81 -8.01
N SER A 39 9.94 20.10 -9.00
CA SER A 39 8.99 19.13 -9.55
C SER A 39 9.72 17.93 -10.14
N SER A 40 9.20 16.73 -9.88
CA SER A 40 9.73 15.43 -10.30
C SER A 40 8.59 14.48 -10.66
N ASN A 41 8.93 13.27 -11.11
CA ASN A 41 7.92 12.22 -11.30
C ASN A 41 7.28 11.79 -9.97
N ASP A 42 7.98 11.96 -8.85
CA ASP A 42 7.49 11.64 -7.51
C ASP A 42 6.50 12.67 -6.97
N GLY A 43 6.46 13.87 -7.56
CA GLY A 43 5.70 14.97 -6.97
C GLY A 43 6.03 16.38 -7.46
N LEU A 44 5.23 17.34 -6.99
CA LEU A 44 5.44 18.78 -7.23
C LEU A 44 6.49 19.36 -6.27
N GLU A 45 7.04 20.52 -6.63
CA GLU A 45 7.88 21.31 -5.73
C GLU A 45 7.12 21.61 -4.43
N GLY A 46 7.81 21.50 -3.29
CA GLY A 46 7.27 21.73 -1.95
C GLY A 46 6.57 20.53 -1.32
N GLU A 47 6.42 19.41 -2.04
CA GLU A 47 5.82 18.21 -1.48
C GLU A 47 6.74 17.50 -0.49
N GLN A 48 6.12 16.82 0.48
CA GLN A 48 6.81 16.30 1.63
C GLN A 48 7.39 14.93 1.35
N THR A 49 8.62 14.73 1.82
CA THR A 49 9.35 13.48 1.74
C THR A 49 9.45 12.87 3.13
N TYR A 50 9.34 11.54 3.21
CA TYR A 50 9.38 10.79 4.44
C TYR A 50 10.30 9.61 4.30
N GLN A 51 11.36 9.55 5.11
CA GLN A 51 12.34 8.46 5.06
C GLN A 51 12.58 7.86 6.44
N ALA A 52 12.37 6.55 6.57
CA ALA A 52 12.67 5.79 7.78
C ALA A 52 12.70 4.28 7.47
N ASP A 53 13.02 3.48 8.48
CA ASP A 53 12.55 2.10 8.51
C ASP A 53 11.09 2.12 8.97
N TYR A 54 10.19 1.50 8.22
CA TYR A 54 8.79 1.35 8.63
C TYR A 54 8.45 -0.11 8.87
N SER A 55 7.44 -0.34 9.70
CA SER A 55 6.76 -1.63 9.80
C SER A 55 5.28 -1.44 9.52
N ILE A 56 4.69 -2.38 8.81
CA ILE A 56 3.23 -2.55 8.78
C ILE A 56 2.87 -3.54 9.88
N VAL A 57 2.01 -3.11 10.79
CA VAL A 57 1.59 -3.91 11.94
C VAL A 57 0.08 -4.01 12.01
N TYR A 58 -0.42 -5.15 12.50
CA TYR A 58 -1.77 -5.25 13.03
C TYR A 58 -1.70 -5.10 14.54
N ARG A 59 -2.42 -4.10 15.08
CA ARG A 59 -2.51 -3.84 16.52
C ARG A 59 -3.86 -4.29 17.04
N SER A 60 -3.85 -5.15 18.06
CA SER A 60 -5.04 -5.57 18.80
C SER A 60 -4.78 -5.42 20.30
N GLY A 61 -5.50 -4.50 20.95
CA GLY A 61 -5.18 -4.04 22.30
C GLY A 61 -3.76 -3.47 22.37
N ASP A 62 -2.95 -3.98 23.32
CA ASP A 62 -1.56 -3.56 23.52
C ASP A 62 -0.53 -4.43 22.76
N GLN A 63 -1.00 -5.31 21.85
CA GLN A 63 -0.14 -6.23 21.11
C GLN A 63 -0.03 -5.83 19.64
N ASP A 64 1.21 -5.71 19.17
CA ASP A 64 1.55 -5.48 17.77
C ASP A 64 2.04 -6.78 17.11
N GLN A 65 1.35 -7.21 16.06
CA GLN A 65 1.82 -8.23 15.14
C GLN A 65 2.47 -7.55 13.93
N VAL A 66 3.76 -7.77 13.72
CA VAL A 66 4.47 -7.25 12.53
C VAL A 66 4.09 -8.09 11.31
N LEU A 67 3.52 -7.45 10.29
CA LEU A 67 3.11 -8.08 9.04
C LEU A 67 4.16 -7.90 7.93
N LEU A 68 4.80 -6.73 7.87
CA LEU A 68 5.79 -6.39 6.85
C LEU A 68 6.80 -5.38 7.41
N LYS A 69 8.06 -5.46 6.96
CA LYS A 69 9.11 -4.47 7.26
C LYS A 69 9.56 -3.80 5.96
N LEU A 70 9.73 -2.48 6.01
CA LEU A 70 10.13 -1.63 4.89
C LEU A 70 11.39 -0.86 5.30
N PRO A 71 12.60 -1.44 5.14
CA PRO A 71 13.85 -0.80 5.54
C PRO A 71 14.19 0.38 4.60
N ALA A 72 14.70 1.47 5.17
CA ALA A 72 15.12 2.67 4.44
C ALA A 72 14.08 3.16 3.40
N PHE A 73 12.79 3.03 3.71
CA PHE A 73 11.72 3.33 2.79
C PHE A 73 11.49 4.84 2.70
N LEU A 74 11.45 5.34 1.47
CA LEU A 74 11.21 6.73 1.12
C LEU A 74 9.91 6.82 0.35
N PHE A 75 9.06 7.78 0.69
CA PHE A 75 7.89 8.12 -0.10
C PHE A 75 7.59 9.62 -0.05
N VAL A 76 6.84 10.08 -1.04
CA VAL A 76 6.43 11.48 -1.19
C VAL A 76 4.92 11.59 -0.99
N ARG A 77 4.47 12.66 -0.33
CA ARG A 77 3.05 13.02 -0.17
C ARG A 77 2.86 14.54 -0.30
N PRO A 78 1.68 15.00 -0.74
CA PRO A 78 1.34 16.41 -0.74
C PRO A 78 1.14 17.00 0.67
N SER A 79 0.92 16.15 1.69
CA SER A 79 0.67 16.56 3.07
C SER A 79 1.16 15.54 4.09
N ASP A 80 1.14 15.91 5.38
CA ASP A 80 1.50 15.06 6.51
C ASP A 80 0.32 14.29 7.09
N GLN A 81 -0.79 14.25 6.36
CA GLN A 81 -1.97 13.51 6.74
C GLN A 81 -1.67 12.01 6.85
N VAL A 82 -2.15 11.39 7.93
CA VAL A 82 -2.12 9.93 8.10
C VAL A 82 -2.95 9.29 7.00
N LEU A 83 -2.34 8.36 6.27
CA LEU A 83 -2.98 7.63 5.19
C LEU A 83 -4.01 6.64 5.71
N GLU A 84 -5.01 6.36 4.89
CA GLU A 84 -5.88 5.21 5.09
C GLU A 84 -5.49 4.11 4.12
N PHE A 85 -5.66 2.86 4.55
CA PHE A 85 -5.63 1.72 3.65
C PHE A 85 -6.95 1.67 2.87
N ASP A 86 -6.87 1.51 1.56
CA ASP A 86 -8.04 1.27 0.72
C ASP A 86 -8.59 -0.12 1.02
N LYS A 87 -9.87 -0.18 1.40
CA LYS A 87 -10.51 -1.44 1.78
C LYS A 87 -11.29 -2.03 0.61
N VAL A 88 -10.98 -3.27 0.27
CA VAL A 88 -11.68 -4.08 -0.73
C VAL A 88 -12.29 -5.31 -0.05
N SER A 89 -13.61 -5.34 0.05
CA SER A 89 -14.33 -6.43 0.72
C SER A 89 -14.56 -7.62 -0.21
N PHE A 90 -14.18 -8.82 0.21
CA PHE A 90 -14.50 -10.11 -0.40
C PHE A 90 -15.48 -10.89 0.49
N LYS A 91 -16.03 -12.00 0.00
CA LYS A 91 -16.95 -12.84 0.76
C LYS A 91 -16.33 -13.35 2.06
N ASP A 92 -15.12 -13.90 1.97
CA ASP A 92 -14.46 -14.60 3.09
C ASP A 92 -13.32 -13.78 3.74
N ALA A 93 -12.99 -12.61 3.20
CA ALA A 93 -11.94 -11.72 3.73
C ALA A 93 -12.23 -10.23 3.49
N GLU A 94 -11.62 -9.37 4.29
CA GLU A 94 -11.44 -7.94 3.98
C GLU A 94 -9.99 -7.72 3.55
N VAL A 95 -9.77 -7.07 2.41
CA VAL A 95 -8.44 -6.77 1.90
C VAL A 95 -8.15 -5.29 2.07
N TYR A 96 -6.94 -4.96 2.50
CA TYR A 96 -6.47 -3.61 2.77
C TYR A 96 -5.26 -3.35 1.89
N LEU A 97 -5.35 -2.33 1.04
CA LEU A 97 -4.28 -1.91 0.14
C LEU A 97 -3.66 -0.62 0.68
N LEU A 98 -2.32 -0.60 0.79
CA LEU A 98 -1.58 0.59 1.18
C LEU A 98 -0.65 1.00 0.06
N ALA A 99 -0.92 2.14 -0.57
CA ALA A 99 0.00 2.83 -1.47
C ALA A 99 0.56 4.08 -0.77
N PRO A 100 1.76 4.00 -0.15
CA PRO A 100 2.33 5.14 0.57
C PRO A 100 2.62 6.32 -0.36
N GLN A 101 3.18 6.06 -1.53
CA GLN A 101 3.46 7.08 -2.53
C GLN A 101 2.17 7.40 -3.31
N TYR A 102 1.89 8.69 -3.49
CA TYR A 102 0.66 9.15 -4.15
C TYR A 102 0.82 9.40 -5.66
N LYS A 103 2.07 9.42 -6.15
CA LYS A 103 2.43 9.67 -7.55
C LYS A 103 3.83 9.14 -7.85
N SER A 104 4.03 8.49 -9.00
CA SER A 104 5.33 7.96 -9.44
C SER A 104 5.58 8.12 -10.95
N GLY A 105 4.56 8.49 -11.74
CA GLY A 105 4.62 8.50 -13.20
C GLY A 105 4.62 7.10 -13.84
N HIS A 106 4.66 6.05 -13.03
CA HIS A 106 4.66 4.65 -13.44
C HIS A 106 3.54 3.83 -12.76
N GLY A 107 2.62 4.50 -12.06
CA GLY A 107 1.56 3.85 -11.28
C GLY A 107 1.83 3.84 -9.79
N LEU A 108 0.76 3.66 -9.02
CA LEU A 108 0.85 3.49 -7.58
C LEU A 108 1.28 2.07 -7.25
N VAL A 109 2.19 1.95 -6.30
CA VAL A 109 2.67 0.67 -5.76
C VAL A 109 1.99 0.43 -4.42
N ALA A 110 1.11 -0.57 -4.35
CA ALA A 110 0.43 -0.97 -3.13
C ALA A 110 0.97 -2.28 -2.55
N TYR A 111 1.02 -2.32 -1.22
CA TYR A 111 1.12 -3.55 -0.43
C TYR A 111 -0.30 -4.00 -0.05
N ALA A 112 -0.54 -5.30 0.03
CA ALA A 112 -1.86 -5.85 0.35
C ALA A 112 -1.83 -6.71 1.62
N PHE A 113 -2.90 -6.60 2.40
CA PHE A 113 -3.09 -7.36 3.63
C PHE A 113 -4.52 -7.90 3.65
N ALA A 114 -4.69 -9.17 3.99
CA ALA A 114 -6.01 -9.76 4.22
C ALA A 114 -6.29 -9.86 5.70
N MET A 115 -7.55 -9.66 6.06
CA MET A 115 -8.16 -10.12 7.29
C MET A 115 -9.22 -11.17 6.94
N GLU A 116 -9.00 -12.42 7.31
CA GLU A 116 -9.98 -13.48 7.09
C GLU A 116 -11.17 -13.30 8.05
N LYS A 117 -12.39 -13.30 7.52
CA LYS A 117 -13.61 -13.02 8.32
C LYS A 117 -13.95 -14.14 9.31
N GLY A 118 -13.61 -15.38 8.97
CA GLY A 118 -13.90 -16.55 9.78
C GLY A 118 -12.99 -16.67 11.01
N SER A 119 -11.68 -16.49 10.82
CA SER A 119 -10.67 -16.64 11.86
C SER A 119 -10.29 -15.33 12.55
N GLY A 120 -10.45 -14.20 11.86
CA GLY A 120 -9.89 -12.91 12.26
C GLY A 120 -8.37 -12.80 12.03
N GLU A 121 -7.74 -13.79 11.40
CA GLU A 121 -6.31 -13.76 11.12
C GLU A 121 -5.97 -12.65 10.12
N VAL A 122 -4.89 -11.91 10.40
CA VAL A 122 -4.37 -10.86 9.52
C VAL A 122 -3.01 -11.25 8.99
N PHE A 123 -2.83 -11.15 7.67
CA PHE A 123 -1.59 -11.54 7.00
C PHE A 123 -1.33 -10.73 5.72
N PRO A 124 -0.06 -10.56 5.33
CA PRO A 124 0.27 -9.95 4.03
C PRO A 124 -0.15 -10.88 2.89
N LEU A 125 -0.56 -10.27 1.78
CA LEU A 125 -0.85 -10.94 0.52
C LEU A 125 0.25 -10.67 -0.50
N SER A 126 0.59 -11.70 -1.28
CA SER A 126 1.43 -11.57 -2.47
C SER A 126 0.61 -11.65 -3.75
N PHE A 127 1.19 -11.27 -4.89
CA PHE A 127 0.57 -11.26 -6.21
C PHE A 127 1.33 -12.22 -7.13
N LYS A 128 0.66 -13.26 -7.62
CA LYS A 128 1.24 -14.24 -8.55
C LYS A 128 0.80 -13.93 -9.98
N GLN A 129 1.77 -13.74 -10.88
CA GLN A 129 1.55 -13.58 -12.32
C GLN A 129 2.40 -14.61 -13.08
N GLY A 130 1.74 -15.62 -13.64
CA GLY A 130 2.44 -16.80 -14.17
C GLY A 130 3.24 -17.49 -13.05
N GLU A 131 4.54 -17.67 -13.26
CA GLU A 131 5.45 -18.25 -12.25
C GLU A 131 6.07 -17.22 -11.30
N ILE A 132 5.84 -15.92 -11.53
CA ILE A 132 6.46 -14.85 -10.75
C ILE A 132 5.53 -14.46 -9.60
N VAL A 133 6.11 -14.29 -8.41
CA VAL A 133 5.41 -13.80 -7.22
C VAL A 133 6.01 -12.45 -6.84
N HIS A 134 5.14 -11.47 -6.61
CA HIS A 134 5.46 -10.10 -6.20
C HIS A 134 4.83 -9.79 -4.86
N ASP A 135 5.48 -8.99 -4.01
CA ASP A 135 4.91 -8.53 -2.74
C ASP A 135 4.02 -7.27 -2.92
N THR A 136 4.02 -6.70 -4.13
CA THR A 136 3.36 -5.43 -4.43
C THR A 136 2.50 -5.52 -5.67
N LEU A 137 1.44 -4.70 -5.70
CA LEU A 137 0.58 -4.45 -6.84
C LEU A 137 0.88 -3.08 -7.43
N VAL A 138 1.02 -3.02 -8.76
CA VAL A 138 1.10 -1.74 -9.49
C VAL A 138 -0.24 -1.46 -10.14
N TYR A 139 -0.80 -0.27 -9.94
CA TYR A 139 -2.09 0.15 -10.51
C TYR A 139 -2.11 1.62 -10.90
N SER A 140 -3.11 2.00 -11.70
CA SER A 140 -3.31 3.36 -12.17
C SER A 140 -3.41 4.39 -11.04
N GLU A 141 -2.79 5.55 -11.23
CA GLU A 141 -2.95 6.72 -10.35
C GLU A 141 -4.34 7.36 -10.52
N LEU A 142 -5.04 7.05 -11.61
CA LEU A 142 -6.37 7.55 -11.93
C LEU A 142 -7.43 6.47 -11.72
N PRO A 143 -8.66 6.86 -11.30
CA PRO A 143 -9.79 5.95 -11.24
C PRO A 143 -10.05 5.26 -12.59
N PRO A 144 -10.59 4.03 -12.58
CA PRO A 144 -11.04 3.27 -11.41
C PRO A 144 -9.90 2.61 -10.61
N PHE A 145 -9.99 2.72 -9.29
CA PHE A 145 -9.05 2.09 -8.34
C PHE A 145 -9.35 0.60 -8.15
N PRO A 146 -8.40 -0.19 -7.60
CA PRO A 146 -8.60 -1.60 -7.35
C PRO A 146 -9.88 -1.89 -6.55
N ALA A 147 -10.71 -2.78 -7.06
CA ALA A 147 -12.00 -3.09 -6.45
C ALA A 147 -12.37 -4.56 -6.66
N ASN A 148 -13.20 -5.09 -5.76
CA ASN A 148 -13.79 -6.42 -5.93
C ASN A 148 -14.94 -6.32 -6.95
N GLN A 149 -14.88 -7.12 -8.00
CA GLN A 149 -16.00 -7.39 -8.89
C GLN A 149 -16.19 -8.91 -9.00
N ASN A 150 -17.32 -9.42 -8.49
CA ASN A 150 -17.66 -10.84 -8.53
C ASN A 150 -16.61 -11.76 -7.88
N GLU A 151 -16.10 -11.38 -6.70
CA GLU A 151 -15.06 -12.09 -5.94
C GLU A 151 -13.68 -12.10 -6.60
N GLN A 152 -13.42 -11.10 -7.43
CA GLN A 152 -12.14 -10.92 -8.11
C GLN A 152 -11.63 -9.50 -7.92
N LEU A 153 -10.34 -9.35 -7.64
CA LEU A 153 -9.71 -8.04 -7.63
C LEU A 153 -9.49 -7.57 -9.07
N VAL A 154 -10.19 -6.52 -9.47
CA VAL A 154 -10.03 -5.87 -10.77
C VAL A 154 -9.09 -4.69 -10.63
N VAL A 155 -8.02 -4.68 -11.41
CA VAL A 155 -6.93 -3.71 -11.33
C VAL A 155 -6.65 -3.11 -12.70
N HIS A 156 -6.64 -1.79 -12.78
CA HIS A 156 -6.32 -1.07 -14.01
C HIS A 156 -4.84 -0.73 -14.06
N SER A 157 -4.19 -1.06 -15.17
CA SER A 157 -2.78 -0.77 -15.39
C SER A 157 -2.53 0.74 -15.48
N PRO A 158 -1.36 1.24 -15.07
CA PRO A 158 -0.97 2.63 -15.26
C PRO A 158 -0.93 3.00 -16.75
N GLU A 159 -1.35 4.21 -17.09
CA GLU A 159 -1.15 4.77 -18.43
C GLU A 159 0.33 5.15 -18.60
N GLY A 160 1.04 4.46 -19.49
CA GLY A 160 2.43 4.79 -19.80
C GLY A 160 2.55 5.95 -20.79
N ALA A 161 3.64 6.71 -20.71
CA ALA A 161 3.97 7.71 -21.73
C ALA A 161 4.26 7.01 -23.09
N GLY A 162 3.29 7.04 -24.00
CA GLY A 162 3.45 6.60 -25.39
C GLY A 162 3.06 5.14 -25.70
N GLY A 163 2.43 4.43 -24.78
CA GLY A 163 1.84 3.11 -25.04
C GLY A 163 0.33 3.19 -25.20
N ASP A 164 -0.25 2.40 -26.10
CA ASP A 164 -1.69 2.16 -26.06
C ASP A 164 -2.05 1.62 -24.67
N PRO A 165 -3.11 2.13 -24.01
CA PRO A 165 -3.53 1.61 -22.73
C PRO A 165 -3.76 0.10 -22.85
N GLU A 166 -3.33 -0.70 -21.85
CA GLU A 166 -3.83 -2.06 -21.71
C GLU A 166 -5.36 -1.95 -21.55
N LEU A 167 -6.11 -2.11 -22.65
CA LEU A 167 -7.54 -1.85 -22.71
C LEU A 167 -8.37 -2.75 -21.77
N LYS A 168 -7.75 -3.81 -21.23
CA LYS A 168 -8.39 -4.76 -20.31
C LYS A 168 -7.74 -4.68 -18.94
N PRO A 169 -8.53 -4.54 -17.87
CA PRO A 169 -7.99 -4.61 -16.52
C PRO A 169 -7.41 -6.00 -16.25
N ARG A 170 -6.41 -6.05 -15.38
CA ARG A 170 -5.91 -7.29 -14.79
C ARG A 170 -6.89 -7.76 -13.74
N VAL A 171 -7.11 -9.06 -13.69
CA VAL A 171 -8.06 -9.68 -12.75
C VAL A 171 -7.32 -10.71 -11.93
N TYR A 172 -7.50 -10.68 -10.61
CA TYR A 172 -6.89 -11.61 -9.70
C TYR A 172 -7.94 -12.34 -8.86
N ASP A 173 -7.73 -13.64 -8.68
CA ASP A 173 -8.47 -14.44 -7.71
C ASP A 173 -7.76 -14.44 -6.36
N LEU A 174 -8.52 -14.29 -5.28
CA LEU A 174 -7.98 -14.38 -3.92
C LEU A 174 -7.88 -15.85 -3.48
N ASP A 175 -6.66 -16.31 -3.22
CA ASP A 175 -6.36 -17.61 -2.63
C ASP A 175 -5.85 -17.40 -1.19
N LEU A 176 -6.75 -17.56 -0.22
CA LEU A 176 -6.44 -17.37 1.20
C LEU A 176 -5.51 -18.46 1.75
N GLU A 177 -5.60 -19.68 1.24
CA GLU A 177 -4.73 -20.79 1.67
C GLU A 177 -3.28 -20.51 1.32
N LYS A 178 -3.04 -19.99 0.10
CA LYS A 178 -1.69 -19.60 -0.34
C LYS A 178 -1.31 -18.18 0.09
N ARG A 179 -2.26 -17.39 0.60
CA ARG A 179 -2.09 -15.96 0.95
C ARG A 179 -1.67 -15.13 -0.27
N GLN A 180 -2.32 -15.36 -1.41
CA GLN A 180 -1.98 -14.69 -2.67
C GLN A 180 -3.20 -14.25 -3.46
N PHE A 181 -3.02 -13.21 -4.25
CA PHE A 181 -3.82 -12.92 -5.43
C PHE A 181 -3.19 -13.59 -6.65
N ILE A 182 -3.94 -14.38 -7.40
CA ILE A 182 -3.45 -15.11 -8.59
C ILE A 182 -4.05 -14.47 -9.84
N ALA A 183 -3.19 -13.94 -10.71
CA ALA A 183 -3.60 -13.34 -11.98
C ALA A 183 -4.24 -14.39 -12.90
N ARG A 184 -5.34 -14.02 -13.56
CA ARG A 184 -6.00 -14.82 -14.60
C ARG A 184 -5.45 -14.58 -15.99
#